data_AF-A0A7S2I7T3-F1
#
_entry.id   AF-A0A7S2I7T3-F1
#
_cell.length_a   1.000
_cell.length_b   1.000
_cell.length_c   1.000
_cell.angle_alpha   90.00
_cell.angle_beta   90.00
_cell.angle_gamma   90.00
#
_symmetry.space_group_name_H-M   'P 1'
#
loop_
_entity.id
_entity.type
_entity.pdbx_description
1 polymer ?
#
loop_
_entity_poly.entity_id
_entity_poly.type
_entity_poly.pdbx_seq_one_letter_code
_entity_poly.pdbx_strand_id
1 'polypeptide(L)'
;HYNSEFLTAVATTTYQVLSPLTLALLEDSGWYRPNYAAAKVSSFGHGAGCDFVYGDCIVDGKAPTYSEGIFCTEKEQFGCGPAHRSVAACDLREYQHDIDEEYQYFNDSRLGGTLRQLDYCPTYSITNFITKSDKTQNIFEEYVVYQLDCTDPNSQNVELFCFPGETFGTNSRCFETNIFRPQCFDSRCNEEKHAVEVIFGEVVLTCDYDGQNLPIPGVDGGVLTCPKLSEICPDLICRANCCGRGVCDYTKQNPECICFDENNTSPYCAPFELPASDLNANLTNKTVSCSIPVKEQKPPKKEVIKATSDGVSFQNLDKWWFRYTLLLVPVVQLLLR
;
A
#
# COMPACT_ATOMS: atom_id res chain seq x y z
N HIS A 1 -7.30 10.19 7.14
CA HIS A 1 -7.60 8.87 7.74
C HIS A 1 -7.81 7.70 6.76
N TYR A 2 -8.27 7.86 5.51
CA TYR A 2 -8.57 6.72 4.60
C TYR A 2 -7.92 6.87 3.21
N ASN A 3 -6.58 6.76 3.14
CA ASN A 3 -5.84 7.03 1.89
C ASN A 3 -6.07 5.98 0.78
N SER A 4 -6.33 4.72 1.16
CA SER A 4 -6.52 3.59 0.24
C SER A 4 -7.99 3.21 0.01
N GLU A 5 -8.94 4.07 0.34
CA GLU A 5 -10.37 3.78 0.15
C GLU A 5 -10.89 4.25 -1.22
N PHE A 6 -11.81 3.49 -1.83
CA PHE A 6 -12.41 3.80 -3.13
C PHE A 6 -13.16 5.14 -3.14
N LEU A 7 -13.85 5.48 -2.05
CA LEU A 7 -14.57 6.76 -1.90
C LEU A 7 -13.75 7.85 -1.20
N THR A 8 -12.42 7.77 -1.23
CA THR A 8 -11.57 8.86 -0.75
C THR A 8 -11.74 10.14 -1.59
N ALA A 9 -11.42 11.29 -1.01
CA ALA A 9 -11.61 12.60 -1.64
C ALA A 9 -10.66 12.87 -2.81
N VAL A 10 -9.58 12.10 -2.94
CA VAL A 10 -8.56 12.27 -3.99
C VAL A 10 -8.25 10.94 -4.64
N ALA A 11 -8.40 10.85 -5.96
CA ALA A 11 -7.84 9.74 -6.71
C ALA A 11 -6.31 9.82 -6.66
N THR A 12 -5.71 8.97 -5.83
CA THR A 12 -4.26 8.81 -5.72
C THR A 12 -3.81 7.63 -6.58
N THR A 13 -2.51 7.54 -6.87
CA THR A 13 -1.93 6.37 -7.56
C THR A 13 -1.80 5.16 -6.63
N THR A 14 -2.08 5.32 -5.34
CA THR A 14 -2.04 4.23 -4.36
C THR A 14 -3.16 3.23 -4.60
N TYR A 15 -2.96 1.98 -4.22
CA TYR A 15 -3.98 0.94 -4.33
C TYR A 15 -5.25 1.30 -3.54
N GLN A 16 -6.36 1.44 -4.27
CA GLN A 16 -7.68 1.72 -3.70
C GLN A 16 -8.48 0.42 -3.55
N VAL A 17 -9.18 0.28 -2.43
CA VAL A 17 -10.06 -0.85 -2.15
C VAL A 17 -11.49 -0.39 -1.95
N LEU A 18 -12.44 -1.24 -2.34
CA LEU A 18 -13.83 -1.13 -1.89
C LEU A 18 -13.93 -1.83 -0.53
N SER A 19 -13.81 -1.06 0.55
CA SER A 19 -13.76 -1.63 1.90
C SER A 19 -15.14 -1.82 2.54
N PRO A 20 -15.21 -2.57 3.66
CA PRO A 20 -16.43 -2.70 4.45
C PRO A 20 -17.02 -1.34 4.87
N LEU A 21 -16.19 -0.30 5.02
CA LEU A 21 -16.66 1.04 5.37
C LEU A 21 -17.55 1.65 4.28
N THR A 22 -17.12 1.58 3.02
CA THR A 22 -17.93 2.06 1.89
C THR A 22 -19.16 1.18 1.69
N LEU A 23 -19.05 -0.13 1.85
CA LEU A 23 -20.21 -1.01 1.77
C LEU A 23 -21.25 -0.69 2.85
N ALA A 24 -20.81 -0.41 4.08
CA ALA A 24 -21.70 0.02 5.16
C ALA A 24 -22.38 1.35 4.84
N LEU A 25 -21.66 2.34 4.31
CA LEU A 25 -22.25 3.60 3.86
C LEU A 25 -23.34 3.38 2.80
N LEU A 26 -23.11 2.48 1.84
CA LEU A 26 -24.09 2.14 0.81
C LEU A 26 -25.29 1.36 1.38
N GLU A 27 -25.08 0.49 2.35
CA GLU A 27 -26.16 -0.21 3.07
C GLU A 27 -27.03 0.76 3.87
N ASP A 28 -26.41 1.66 4.64
CA ASP A 28 -27.08 2.66 5.48
C ASP A 28 -27.89 3.67 4.67
N SER A 29 -27.54 3.89 3.40
CA SER A 29 -28.35 4.70 2.50
C SER A 29 -29.76 4.10 2.28
N GLY A 30 -29.90 2.78 2.43
CA GLY A 30 -31.13 2.03 2.17
C GLY A 30 -31.33 1.62 0.70
N TRP A 31 -30.42 1.99 -0.20
CA TRP A 31 -30.53 1.73 -1.65
C TRP A 31 -29.91 0.39 -2.04
N TYR A 32 -28.97 -0.13 -1.25
CA TYR A 32 -28.16 -1.29 -1.59
C TYR A 32 -28.20 -2.33 -0.47
N ARG A 33 -28.02 -3.59 -0.87
CA ARG A 33 -27.71 -4.70 0.03
C ARG A 33 -26.33 -5.24 -0.37
N PRO A 34 -25.25 -4.80 0.29
CA PRO A 34 -23.90 -5.15 -0.15
C PRO A 34 -23.52 -6.59 0.17
N ASN A 35 -22.64 -7.15 -0.66
CA ASN A 35 -21.95 -8.40 -0.38
C ASN A 35 -20.60 -8.11 0.30
N TYR A 36 -20.56 -8.20 1.63
CA TYR A 36 -19.32 -7.98 2.40
C TYR A 36 -18.25 -9.06 2.16
N ALA A 37 -18.60 -10.24 1.62
CA ALA A 37 -17.60 -11.25 1.27
C ALA A 37 -16.73 -10.83 0.08
N ALA A 38 -17.19 -9.87 -0.73
CA ALA A 38 -16.43 -9.26 -1.82
C ALA A 38 -15.63 -8.00 -1.38
N ALA A 39 -15.78 -7.58 -0.12
CA ALA A 39 -15.05 -6.45 0.42
C ALA A 39 -13.56 -6.77 0.54
N LYS A 40 -12.72 -5.74 0.42
CA LYS A 40 -11.29 -5.84 0.73
C LYS A 40 -10.96 -4.90 1.88
N VAL A 41 -10.26 -5.39 2.89
CA VAL A 41 -9.86 -4.54 4.01
C VAL A 41 -8.70 -3.63 3.59
N SER A 42 -8.85 -2.33 3.84
CA SER A 42 -7.79 -1.35 3.62
C SER A 42 -6.69 -1.54 4.64
N SER A 43 -5.43 -1.66 4.22
CA SER A 43 -4.28 -1.77 5.12
C SER A 43 -3.98 -0.46 5.87
N PHE A 44 -4.29 0.69 5.27
CA PHE A 44 -4.00 2.00 5.85
C PHE A 44 -4.74 2.19 7.18
N GLY A 45 -3.99 2.23 8.27
CA GLY A 45 -4.51 2.40 9.63
C GLY A 45 -5.19 1.16 10.22
N HIS A 46 -5.11 -0.01 9.56
CA HIS A 46 -5.80 -1.21 10.04
C HIS A 46 -5.12 -1.79 11.29
N GLY A 47 -5.90 -1.97 12.35
CA GLY A 47 -5.37 -2.43 13.64
C GLY A 47 -4.52 -1.39 14.39
N ALA A 48 -4.44 -0.14 13.91
CA ALA A 48 -3.62 0.90 14.52
C ALA A 48 -4.17 1.45 15.84
N GLY A 49 -5.44 1.16 16.17
CA GLY A 49 -6.10 1.58 17.39
C GLY A 49 -6.67 3.00 17.34
N CYS A 50 -7.27 3.44 18.45
CA CYS A 50 -7.96 4.73 18.54
C CYS A 50 -7.00 5.92 18.41
N ASP A 51 -5.76 5.79 18.85
CA ASP A 51 -4.77 6.87 18.80
C ASP A 51 -4.42 7.27 17.37
N PHE A 52 -4.56 6.36 16.40
CA PHE A 52 -4.43 6.69 14.97
C PHE A 52 -5.52 7.64 14.45
N VAL A 53 -6.68 7.69 15.12
CA VAL A 53 -7.81 8.55 14.74
C VAL A 53 -7.77 9.85 15.53
N TYR A 54 -7.47 9.78 16.82
CA TYR A 54 -7.58 10.93 17.72
C TYR A 54 -6.26 11.66 17.99
N GLY A 55 -5.13 10.99 17.78
CA GLY A 55 -3.80 11.56 17.94
C GLY A 55 -3.25 12.10 16.61
N ASP A 56 -2.22 12.92 16.71
CA ASP A 56 -1.50 13.42 15.54
C ASP A 56 -0.76 12.29 14.83
N CYS A 57 -0.66 12.38 13.51
CA CYS A 57 0.08 11.38 12.73
C CYS A 57 1.58 11.36 13.05
N ILE A 58 2.14 12.51 13.44
CA ILE A 58 3.52 12.73 13.83
C ILE A 58 3.51 13.56 15.12
N VAL A 59 4.27 13.12 16.13
CA VAL A 59 4.40 13.80 17.43
C VAL A 59 5.86 14.12 17.67
N ASP A 60 6.17 15.40 17.94
CA ASP A 60 7.54 15.89 18.14
C ASP A 60 8.50 15.49 16.99
N GLY A 61 8.02 15.53 15.75
CA GLY A 61 8.79 15.16 14.56
C GLY A 61 9.09 13.66 14.44
N LYS A 62 8.40 12.79 15.18
CA LYS A 62 8.54 11.33 15.11
C LYS A 62 7.20 10.65 14.81
N ALA A 63 7.23 9.57 14.04
CA ALA A 63 6.06 8.71 13.89
C ALA A 63 5.85 7.92 15.20
N PRO A 64 4.71 8.10 15.89
CA PRO A 64 4.35 7.26 17.03
C PRO A 64 4.07 5.82 16.60
N THR A 65 4.04 4.88 17.55
CA THR A 65 3.92 3.44 17.27
C THR A 65 2.65 3.06 16.49
N TYR A 66 1.55 3.79 16.69
CA TYR A 66 0.30 3.58 15.94
C TYR A 66 0.36 4.06 14.47
N SER A 67 1.35 4.88 14.15
CA SER A 67 1.58 5.52 12.84
C SER A 67 2.80 4.96 12.09
N GLU A 68 3.62 4.17 12.78
CA GLU A 68 4.83 3.55 12.24
C GLU A 68 4.50 2.63 11.05
N GLY A 69 5.27 2.77 9.96
CA GLY A 69 5.06 2.07 8.69
C GLY A 69 4.11 2.81 7.73
N ILE A 70 3.30 3.75 8.22
CA ILE A 70 2.35 4.51 7.39
C ILE A 70 2.89 5.91 7.11
N PHE A 71 3.27 6.63 8.17
CA PHE A 71 3.78 7.99 8.09
C PHE A 71 5.31 8.03 8.22
N CYS A 72 5.92 9.05 7.62
CA CYS A 72 7.37 9.18 7.49
C CYS A 72 7.85 10.57 7.94
N THR A 73 9.12 10.69 8.33
CA THR A 73 9.63 11.95 8.95
C THR A 73 10.87 12.51 8.29
N GLU A 74 11.42 11.80 7.30
CA GLU A 74 12.64 12.21 6.60
C GLU A 74 12.36 12.40 5.10
N LYS A 75 12.77 13.56 4.56
CA LYS A 75 12.59 13.88 3.14
C LYS A 75 13.28 12.83 2.27
N GLU A 76 12.62 12.41 1.20
CA GLU A 76 13.15 11.47 0.20
C GLU A 76 13.54 10.08 0.76
N GLN A 77 13.17 9.77 2.01
CA GLN A 77 13.39 8.45 2.59
C GLN A 77 12.59 7.39 1.82
N PHE A 78 13.26 6.33 1.35
CA PHE A 78 12.57 5.19 0.76
C PHE A 78 11.88 4.37 1.83
N GLY A 79 10.68 3.88 1.50
CA GLY A 79 9.88 3.00 2.34
C GLY A 79 8.85 2.28 1.48
N CYS A 80 8.18 1.28 2.03
CA CYS A 80 7.04 0.67 1.38
C CYS A 80 5.83 1.59 1.45
N GLY A 81 5.06 1.64 0.37
CA GLY A 81 3.75 2.29 0.43
C GLY A 81 2.86 1.57 1.46
N PRO A 82 1.86 2.23 2.08
CA PRO A 82 1.04 1.65 3.16
C PRO A 82 0.29 0.35 2.83
N ALA A 83 0.18 -0.01 1.55
CA ALA A 83 -0.40 -1.27 1.08
C ALA A 83 0.64 -2.36 0.79
N HIS A 84 1.92 -2.07 0.99
CA HIS A 84 3.04 -2.95 0.63
C HIS A 84 2.99 -3.44 -0.81
N ARG A 85 2.45 -2.65 -1.74
CA ARG A 85 2.36 -3.03 -3.16
C ARG A 85 3.44 -2.38 -4.02
N SER A 86 4.10 -1.36 -3.51
CA SER A 86 5.09 -0.59 -4.26
C SER A 86 6.17 -0.09 -3.33
N VAL A 87 7.38 0.05 -3.87
CA VAL A 87 8.40 0.87 -3.23
C VAL A 87 8.04 2.34 -3.44
N ALA A 88 8.11 3.10 -2.37
CA ALA A 88 7.67 4.48 -2.27
C ALA A 88 8.78 5.36 -1.67
N ALA A 89 8.56 6.67 -1.69
CA ALA A 89 9.39 7.62 -0.96
C ALA A 89 8.53 8.51 -0.09
N CYS A 90 9.11 9.01 0.99
CA CYS A 90 8.45 9.95 1.87
C CYS A 90 8.11 11.23 1.12
N ASP A 91 6.83 11.61 1.14
CA ASP A 91 6.33 12.81 0.46
C ASP A 91 6.49 14.08 1.30
N LEU A 92 7.27 14.02 2.39
CA LEU A 92 7.59 15.18 3.20
C LEU A 92 8.27 16.25 2.34
N ARG A 93 7.71 17.46 2.37
CA ARG A 93 8.25 18.60 1.64
C ARG A 93 8.24 19.86 2.49
N GLU A 94 8.93 20.87 1.99
CA GLU A 94 8.98 22.19 2.58
C GLU A 94 8.17 23.18 1.75
N TYR A 95 7.26 23.89 2.41
CA TYR A 95 6.38 24.87 1.82
C TYR A 95 7.04 26.27 1.82
N GLN A 96 6.55 27.15 0.94
CA GLN A 96 7.02 28.54 0.87
C GLN A 96 6.52 29.39 2.04
N HIS A 97 5.40 28.99 2.64
CA HIS A 97 4.75 29.64 3.76
C HIS A 97 4.43 28.60 4.82
N ASP A 98 4.22 29.07 6.05
CA ASP A 98 3.79 28.23 7.16
C ASP A 98 2.48 27.52 6.81
N ILE A 99 2.40 26.25 7.19
CA ILE A 99 1.17 25.46 7.14
C ILE A 99 0.28 25.94 8.31
N ASP A 100 -1.04 25.77 8.21
CA ASP A 100 -1.96 26.13 9.30
C ASP A 100 -1.57 25.41 10.62
N GLU A 101 -1.74 26.10 11.75
CA GLU A 101 -1.18 25.73 13.06
C GLU A 101 -1.58 24.30 13.50
N GLU A 102 -2.81 23.90 13.18
CA GLU A 102 -3.34 22.56 13.48
C GLU A 102 -2.66 21.41 12.72
N TYR A 103 -1.87 21.71 11.68
CA TYR A 103 -1.19 20.73 10.83
C TYR A 103 0.34 20.82 10.92
N GLN A 104 0.87 21.57 11.90
CA GLN A 104 2.30 21.72 12.12
C GLN A 104 2.85 20.61 13.02
N TYR A 105 3.33 19.52 12.43
CA TYR A 105 3.86 18.36 13.17
C TYR A 105 5.36 18.40 13.47
N PHE A 106 6.08 19.38 12.92
CA PHE A 106 7.53 19.50 12.98
C PHE A 106 7.94 20.85 13.57
N ASN A 107 9.20 20.94 14.04
CA ASN A 107 9.76 22.20 14.54
C ASN A 107 9.80 23.32 13.49
N ASP A 108 9.88 22.98 12.20
CA ASP A 108 9.72 23.94 11.09
C ASP A 108 8.26 23.89 10.63
N SER A 109 7.54 24.99 10.84
CA SER A 109 6.13 25.21 10.49
C SER A 109 5.82 25.05 9.01
N ARG A 110 6.85 25.00 8.15
CA ARG A 110 6.72 24.82 6.71
C ARG A 110 6.90 23.37 6.27
N LEU A 111 7.14 22.42 7.19
CA LEU A 111 7.30 21.01 6.85
C LEU A 111 5.97 20.25 6.97
N GLY A 112 5.63 19.51 5.92
CA GLY A 112 4.46 18.64 5.91
C GLY A 112 4.38 17.77 4.65
N GLY A 113 3.47 16.80 4.67
CA GLY A 113 3.12 15.95 3.53
C GLY A 113 2.51 16.73 2.37
N THR A 114 2.45 16.10 1.20
CA THR A 114 1.94 16.75 -0.02
C THR A 114 0.42 16.79 -0.09
N LEU A 115 -0.26 15.83 0.56
CA LEU A 115 -1.71 15.67 0.51
C LEU A 115 -2.41 16.42 1.65
N ARG A 116 -3.16 17.46 1.30
CA ARG A 116 -3.97 18.23 2.26
C ARG A 116 -5.11 17.42 2.87
N GLN A 117 -5.62 16.43 2.15
CA GLN A 117 -6.71 15.54 2.61
C GLN A 117 -6.22 14.47 3.60
N LEU A 118 -4.91 14.40 3.81
CA LEU A 118 -4.28 13.70 4.93
C LEU A 118 -3.78 14.70 5.97
N ASP A 119 -4.36 15.89 6.05
CA ASP A 119 -4.03 16.90 7.05
C ASP A 119 -2.54 17.28 7.06
N TYR A 120 -1.89 17.24 5.88
CA TYR A 120 -0.44 17.42 5.73
C TYR A 120 0.41 16.38 6.48
N CYS A 121 -0.15 15.22 6.84
CA CYS A 121 0.61 14.09 7.34
C CYS A 121 1.48 13.47 6.24
N PRO A 122 2.82 13.49 6.37
CA PRO A 122 3.71 12.89 5.39
C PRO A 122 3.62 11.35 5.39
N THR A 123 3.44 10.77 4.21
CA THR A 123 3.25 9.32 3.99
C THR A 123 4.21 8.81 2.91
N TYR A 124 4.48 7.52 2.91
CA TYR A 124 5.18 6.88 1.80
C TYR A 124 4.28 6.84 0.56
N SER A 125 4.53 7.75 -0.37
CA SER A 125 3.79 7.86 -1.63
C SER A 125 4.58 7.26 -2.78
N ILE A 126 3.86 6.70 -3.77
CA ILE A 126 4.49 6.16 -4.98
C ILE A 126 5.36 7.25 -5.59
N THR A 127 6.64 6.94 -5.74
CA THR A 127 7.62 7.86 -6.29
C THR A 127 7.92 7.52 -7.73
N ASN A 128 8.18 8.56 -8.51
CA ASN A 128 8.64 8.45 -9.87
C ASN A 128 10.18 8.40 -9.85
N PHE A 129 10.73 7.29 -10.31
CA PHE A 129 12.15 7.15 -10.55
C PHE A 129 12.48 7.60 -11.97
N ILE A 130 13.37 8.56 -12.08
CA ILE A 130 13.75 9.14 -13.37
C ILE A 130 15.12 8.59 -13.78
N THR A 131 15.21 8.00 -14.97
CA THR A 131 16.49 7.57 -15.56
C THR A 131 16.61 8.04 -17.00
N LYS A 132 17.85 8.07 -17.52
CA LYS A 132 18.14 8.44 -18.91
C LYS A 132 17.75 7.31 -19.85
N SER A 133 17.11 7.66 -20.96
CA SER A 133 16.82 6.72 -22.04
C SER A 133 18.11 6.34 -22.77
N ASP A 134 18.47 5.05 -22.78
CA ASP A 134 19.59 4.55 -23.61
C ASP A 134 19.28 4.57 -25.12
N LYS A 135 18.03 4.90 -25.51
CA LYS A 135 17.56 4.79 -26.90
C LYS A 135 17.78 6.02 -27.77
N THR A 136 18.41 7.08 -27.28
CA THR A 136 18.58 8.31 -28.07
C THR A 136 19.97 8.43 -28.70
N GLN A 137 20.06 8.11 -30.00
CA GLN A 137 21.06 8.70 -30.91
C GLN A 137 20.71 10.14 -31.33
N ASN A 138 19.75 10.80 -30.67
CA ASN A 138 19.25 12.12 -31.04
C ASN A 138 19.35 13.14 -29.90
N ILE A 139 19.42 14.41 -30.31
CA ILE A 139 19.97 15.60 -29.64
C ILE A 139 19.18 16.09 -28.39
N PHE A 140 18.16 15.35 -27.93
CA PHE A 140 17.37 15.69 -26.75
C PHE A 140 17.48 14.58 -25.70
N GLU A 141 17.87 14.95 -24.47
CA GLU A 141 17.88 14.04 -23.32
C GLU A 141 16.43 13.58 -23.03
N GLU A 142 16.11 12.35 -23.41
CA GLU A 142 14.83 11.73 -23.08
C GLU A 142 14.96 11.03 -21.72
N TYR A 143 14.14 11.44 -20.77
CA TYR A 143 14.04 10.83 -19.45
C TYR A 143 12.87 9.86 -19.40
N VAL A 144 13.08 8.67 -18.87
CA VAL A 144 12.03 7.68 -18.64
C VAL A 144 11.67 7.68 -17.16
N VAL A 145 10.36 7.69 -16.88
CA VAL A 145 9.81 7.68 -15.53
C VAL A 145 9.29 6.29 -15.22
N TYR A 146 9.74 5.73 -14.10
CA TYR A 146 9.35 4.42 -13.61
C TYR A 146 8.70 4.51 -12.24
N GLN A 147 7.65 3.71 -12.03
CA GLN A 147 7.09 3.43 -10.71
C GLN A 147 7.41 1.98 -10.36
N LEU A 148 7.88 1.75 -9.15
CA LEU A 148 8.27 0.42 -8.71
C LEU A 148 7.10 -0.28 -8.00
N ASP A 149 6.15 -0.76 -8.81
CA ASP A 149 5.02 -1.59 -8.36
C ASP A 149 5.48 -3.05 -8.27
N CYS A 150 5.53 -3.58 -7.04
CA CYS A 150 5.87 -4.98 -6.81
C CYS A 150 4.86 -5.93 -7.47
N THR A 151 3.63 -5.46 -7.71
CA THR A 151 2.55 -6.26 -8.28
C THR A 151 2.55 -6.32 -9.81
N ASP A 152 3.36 -5.49 -10.48
CA ASP A 152 3.51 -5.48 -11.94
C ASP A 152 4.73 -6.32 -12.37
N PRO A 153 4.54 -7.45 -13.07
CA PRO A 153 5.64 -8.25 -13.62
C PRO A 153 6.56 -7.49 -14.58
N ASN A 154 6.14 -6.33 -15.11
CA ASN A 154 6.97 -5.52 -16.01
C ASN A 154 7.99 -4.64 -15.26
N SER A 155 7.82 -4.44 -13.95
CA SER A 155 8.75 -3.64 -13.14
C SER A 155 10.16 -4.25 -13.06
N GLN A 156 10.30 -5.55 -13.30
CA GLN A 156 11.61 -6.22 -13.42
C GLN A 156 12.49 -5.70 -14.57
N ASN A 157 11.89 -5.10 -15.61
CA ASN A 157 12.59 -4.73 -16.84
C ASN A 157 13.43 -3.45 -16.68
N VAL A 158 13.47 -2.88 -15.48
CA VAL A 158 14.22 -1.67 -15.17
C VAL A 158 15.49 -2.08 -14.46
N GLU A 159 16.62 -2.09 -15.18
CA GLU A 159 17.88 -2.66 -14.67
C GLU A 159 18.38 -2.03 -13.37
N LEU A 160 18.10 -0.74 -13.19
CA LEU A 160 18.41 0.03 -11.97
C LEU A 160 17.66 -0.46 -10.73
N PHE A 161 16.56 -1.20 -10.90
CA PHE A 161 15.67 -1.61 -9.81
C PHE A 161 15.59 -3.12 -9.63
N CYS A 162 16.54 -3.86 -10.17
CA CYS A 162 16.47 -5.31 -10.19
C CYS A 162 17.62 -5.92 -9.37
N PHE A 163 17.41 -5.95 -8.05
CA PHE A 163 18.37 -6.49 -7.09
C PHE A 163 18.25 -8.01 -6.96
N PRO A 164 19.34 -8.70 -6.55
CA PRO A 164 19.29 -10.13 -6.28
C PRO A 164 18.19 -10.49 -5.26
N GLY A 165 17.40 -11.51 -5.58
CA GLY A 165 16.30 -11.97 -4.72
C GLY A 165 14.97 -11.27 -4.96
N GLU A 166 14.91 -10.15 -5.70
CA GLU A 166 13.64 -9.49 -5.98
C GLU A 166 12.77 -10.27 -6.97
N THR A 167 11.47 -10.21 -6.73
CA THR A 167 10.43 -10.83 -7.56
C THR A 167 9.25 -9.88 -7.70
N PHE A 168 8.65 -9.88 -8.88
CA PHE A 168 7.53 -9.02 -9.23
C PHE A 168 6.36 -9.85 -9.76
N GLY A 169 5.15 -9.55 -9.30
CA GLY A 169 3.94 -10.25 -9.71
C GLY A 169 2.79 -10.04 -8.74
N THR A 170 1.62 -10.55 -9.09
CA THR A 170 0.35 -10.30 -8.37
C THR A 170 0.42 -10.55 -6.86
N ASN A 171 1.22 -11.53 -6.44
CA ASN A 171 1.43 -11.91 -5.03
C ASN A 171 2.63 -11.20 -4.36
N SER A 172 3.49 -10.57 -5.14
CA SER A 172 4.65 -9.88 -4.62
C SER A 172 4.26 -8.62 -3.84
N ARG A 173 4.95 -8.39 -2.74
CA ARG A 173 4.77 -7.26 -1.85
C ARG A 173 6.11 -6.60 -1.56
N CYS A 174 6.05 -5.34 -1.17
CA CYS A 174 7.18 -4.56 -0.72
C CYS A 174 7.50 -4.92 0.72
N PHE A 175 8.77 -5.16 1.02
CA PHE A 175 9.29 -5.40 2.35
C PHE A 175 10.40 -4.39 2.65
N GLU A 176 10.37 -3.83 3.87
CA GLU A 176 11.48 -3.03 4.37
C GLU A 176 12.75 -3.88 4.44
N THR A 177 13.88 -3.34 4.00
CA THR A 177 15.16 -4.05 4.05
C THR A 177 16.29 -3.11 4.45
N ASN A 178 17.40 -3.67 4.89
CA ASN A 178 18.65 -2.92 5.12
C ASN A 178 19.49 -2.71 3.84
N ILE A 179 18.98 -3.07 2.65
CA ILE A 179 19.74 -3.05 1.40
C ILE A 179 19.28 -1.88 0.53
N PHE A 180 19.88 -0.70 0.71
CA PHE A 180 19.68 0.51 -0.11
C PHE A 180 18.26 1.08 -0.13
N ARG A 181 17.24 0.28 -0.43
CA ARG A 181 15.81 0.57 -0.45
C ARG A 181 15.00 -0.67 -0.04
N PRO A 182 13.70 -0.52 0.27
CA PRO A 182 12.78 -1.64 0.39
C PRO A 182 12.74 -2.46 -0.91
N GLN A 183 12.47 -3.77 -0.81
CA GLN A 183 12.55 -4.72 -1.93
C GLN A 183 11.22 -5.46 -2.15
N CYS A 184 10.99 -5.92 -3.37
CA CYS A 184 9.79 -6.68 -3.73
C CYS A 184 10.04 -8.18 -3.63
N PHE A 185 9.24 -8.90 -2.82
CA PHE A 185 9.32 -10.35 -2.67
C PHE A 185 7.94 -11.00 -2.83
N ASP A 186 7.91 -12.20 -3.40
CA ASP A 186 6.71 -13.02 -3.49
C ASP A 186 6.28 -13.41 -2.08
N SER A 187 4.98 -13.31 -1.81
CA SER A 187 4.46 -13.49 -0.46
C SER A 187 3.04 -14.05 -0.48
N ARG A 188 2.67 -14.72 0.62
CA ARG A 188 1.30 -15.19 0.83
C ARG A 188 0.91 -15.10 2.29
N CYS A 189 -0.39 -14.99 2.51
CA CYS A 189 -1.00 -15.09 3.83
C CYS A 189 -1.24 -16.57 4.15
N ASN A 190 -0.62 -17.08 5.22
CA ASN A 190 -0.87 -18.42 5.71
C ASN A 190 -1.98 -18.36 6.77
N GLU A 191 -3.18 -18.82 6.42
CA GLU A 191 -4.34 -18.80 7.32
C GLU A 191 -4.16 -19.68 8.56
N GLU A 192 -3.51 -20.84 8.43
CA GLU A 192 -3.31 -21.79 9.54
C GLU A 192 -2.32 -21.25 10.57
N LYS A 193 -1.23 -20.63 10.10
CA LYS A 193 -0.21 -20.04 10.98
C LYS A 193 -0.53 -18.62 11.42
N HIS A 194 -1.53 -17.98 10.81
CA HIS A 194 -1.86 -16.57 11.01
C HIS A 194 -0.63 -15.66 10.77
N ALA A 195 0.09 -15.92 9.67
CA ALA A 195 1.41 -15.34 9.43
C ALA A 195 1.62 -14.98 7.95
N VAL A 196 2.52 -14.03 7.69
CA VAL A 196 3.03 -13.75 6.34
C VAL A 196 4.14 -14.74 6.01
N GLU A 197 4.06 -15.39 4.85
CA GLU A 197 5.14 -16.20 4.31
C GLU A 197 5.78 -15.50 3.11
N VAL A 198 7.11 -15.37 3.11
CA VAL A 198 7.91 -14.77 2.04
C VAL A 198 8.65 -15.87 1.28
N ILE A 199 8.54 -15.86 -0.04
CA ILE A 199 8.92 -16.99 -0.90
C ILE A 199 10.16 -16.62 -1.73
N PHE A 200 11.21 -17.41 -1.57
CA PHE A 200 12.49 -17.31 -2.28
C PHE A 200 12.78 -18.63 -3.02
N GLY A 201 12.16 -18.82 -4.19
CA GLY A 201 12.26 -20.10 -4.91
C GLY A 201 11.67 -21.24 -4.09
N GLU A 202 12.51 -22.19 -3.65
CA GLU A 202 12.10 -23.31 -2.78
C GLU A 202 12.13 -22.97 -1.29
N VAL A 203 12.77 -21.85 -0.90
CA VAL A 203 12.87 -21.42 0.50
C VAL A 203 11.66 -20.57 0.85
N VAL A 204 10.97 -20.92 1.94
CA VAL A 204 9.86 -20.13 2.48
C VAL A 204 10.25 -19.66 3.87
N LEU A 205 10.25 -18.35 4.07
CA LEU A 205 10.42 -17.71 5.36
C LEU A 205 9.05 -17.37 5.94
N THR A 206 8.85 -17.58 7.24
CA THR A 206 7.60 -17.21 7.94
C THR A 206 7.90 -16.05 8.87
N CYS A 207 7.09 -15.00 8.80
CA CYS A 207 7.06 -13.90 9.76
C CYS A 207 6.24 -14.32 10.98
N ASP A 208 6.92 -14.65 12.07
CA ASP A 208 6.32 -15.11 13.32
C ASP A 208 5.72 -13.96 14.15
N TYR A 209 6.25 -12.74 14.00
CA TYR A 209 5.77 -11.54 14.68
C TYR A 209 6.13 -10.26 13.90
N ASP A 210 5.35 -9.20 14.13
CA ASP A 210 5.54 -7.87 13.54
C ASP A 210 6.94 -7.32 13.86
N GLY A 211 7.65 -6.82 12.84
CA GLY A 211 9.00 -6.27 12.99
C GLY A 211 10.12 -7.30 13.09
N GLN A 212 9.84 -8.61 12.96
CA GLN A 212 10.87 -9.64 12.94
C GLN A 212 11.86 -9.42 11.79
N ASN A 213 13.16 -9.50 12.09
CA ASN A 213 14.20 -9.41 11.08
C ASN A 213 14.61 -10.80 10.58
N LEU A 214 14.53 -11.03 9.27
CA LEU A 214 14.83 -12.31 8.63
C LEU A 214 15.94 -12.13 7.57
N PRO A 215 16.93 -13.04 7.49
CA PRO A 215 17.99 -12.96 6.50
C PRO A 215 17.44 -13.27 5.10
N ILE A 216 17.80 -12.46 4.11
CA ILE A 216 17.39 -12.64 2.72
C ILE A 216 18.25 -13.75 2.09
N PRO A 217 17.66 -14.88 1.65
CA PRO A 217 18.43 -15.98 1.08
C PRO A 217 19.23 -15.54 -0.15
N GLY A 218 20.53 -15.83 -0.14
CA GLY A 218 21.44 -15.50 -1.25
C GLY A 218 21.97 -14.07 -1.27
N VAL A 219 21.66 -13.25 -0.26
CA VAL A 219 22.18 -11.88 -0.12
C VAL A 219 22.96 -11.74 1.18
N ASP A 220 24.29 -11.59 1.08
CA ASP A 220 25.16 -11.48 2.26
C ASP A 220 24.88 -10.20 3.06
N GLY A 221 24.65 -10.36 4.37
CA GLY A 221 24.24 -9.26 5.27
C GLY A 221 22.86 -8.66 5.00
N GLY A 222 22.13 -9.17 4.00
CA GLY A 222 20.79 -8.73 3.63
C GLY A 222 19.73 -9.19 4.61
N VAL A 223 18.92 -8.27 5.10
CA VAL A 223 17.85 -8.53 6.07
C VAL A 223 16.59 -7.82 5.63
N LEU A 224 15.47 -8.54 5.64
CA LEU A 224 14.13 -7.97 5.52
C LEU A 224 13.50 -7.85 6.90
N THR A 225 12.66 -6.84 7.08
CA THR A 225 11.83 -6.65 8.28
C THR A 225 10.40 -7.06 7.97
N CYS A 226 9.87 -7.99 8.75
CA CYS A 226 8.49 -8.45 8.66
C CYS A 226 7.53 -7.29 8.98
N PRO A 227 6.58 -6.99 8.09
CA PRO A 227 5.61 -5.91 8.30
C PRO A 227 4.54 -6.35 9.29
N LYS A 228 3.67 -5.42 9.69
CA LYS A 228 2.53 -5.78 10.53
C LYS A 228 1.60 -6.70 9.74
N LEU A 229 1.06 -7.73 10.40
CA LEU A 229 0.14 -8.66 9.73
C LEU A 229 -1.06 -7.92 9.10
N SER A 230 -1.52 -6.85 9.76
CA SER A 230 -2.62 -5.98 9.29
C SER A 230 -2.32 -5.22 8.00
N GLU A 231 -1.05 -5.05 7.63
CA GLU A 231 -0.66 -4.26 6.47
C GLU A 231 -0.62 -5.11 5.19
N ILE A 232 -0.19 -6.37 5.29
CA ILE A 232 -0.10 -7.30 4.15
C ILE A 232 -1.28 -8.27 4.07
N CYS A 233 -1.75 -8.78 5.21
CA CYS A 233 -2.78 -9.81 5.33
C CYS A 233 -3.98 -9.32 6.15
N PRO A 234 -4.60 -8.18 5.79
CA PRO A 234 -5.66 -7.60 6.62
C PRO A 234 -6.89 -8.51 6.74
N ASP A 235 -7.15 -9.38 5.76
CA ASP A 235 -8.26 -10.34 5.82
C ASP A 235 -8.08 -11.43 6.89
N LEU A 236 -6.85 -11.64 7.39
CA LEU A 236 -6.60 -12.53 8.53
C LEU A 236 -7.02 -11.89 9.86
N ILE A 237 -7.19 -10.57 9.91
CA ILE A 237 -7.61 -9.83 11.10
C ILE A 237 -9.07 -9.47 10.92
N CYS A 238 -9.96 -10.18 11.62
CA CYS A 238 -11.40 -9.86 11.62
C CYS A 238 -11.96 -9.56 10.24
N ARG A 239 -11.92 -10.58 9.36
CA ARG A 239 -12.31 -10.52 7.94
C ARG A 239 -13.51 -9.60 7.69
N ALA A 240 -13.42 -8.79 6.64
CA ALA A 240 -14.45 -7.81 6.27
C ALA A 240 -14.84 -6.84 7.41
N ASN A 241 -13.96 -6.58 8.37
CA ASN A 241 -14.20 -5.75 9.56
C ASN A 241 -15.52 -6.12 10.26
N CYS A 242 -15.76 -7.42 10.41
CA CYS A 242 -16.97 -7.97 11.02
C CYS A 242 -18.28 -7.49 10.36
N CYS A 243 -18.24 -7.11 9.07
CA CYS A 243 -19.36 -6.52 8.32
C CYS A 243 -19.99 -5.29 8.98
N GLY A 244 -19.30 -4.60 9.89
CA GLY A 244 -19.90 -3.54 10.73
C GLY A 244 -20.98 -4.05 11.71
N ARG A 245 -21.06 -5.37 11.93
CA ARG A 245 -22.08 -6.08 12.72
C ARG A 245 -21.49 -6.85 13.90
N GLY A 246 -20.27 -6.49 14.29
CA GLY A 246 -19.58 -7.07 15.42
C GLY A 246 -18.37 -6.23 15.82
N VAL A 247 -17.75 -6.63 16.91
CA VAL A 247 -16.50 -6.04 17.41
C VAL A 247 -15.37 -7.01 17.10
N CYS A 248 -14.26 -6.50 16.57
CA CYS A 248 -13.04 -7.29 16.43
C CYS A 248 -12.37 -7.46 17.80
N ASP A 249 -12.19 -8.70 18.25
CA ASP A 249 -11.56 -9.02 19.52
C ASP A 249 -10.04 -9.12 19.38
N TYR A 250 -9.37 -7.99 19.56
CA TYR A 250 -7.91 -7.89 19.56
C TYR A 250 -7.24 -8.47 20.83
N THR A 251 -8.00 -9.00 21.80
CA THR A 251 -7.41 -9.63 23.00
C THR A 251 -6.92 -11.06 22.75
N LYS A 252 -7.38 -11.67 21.66
CA LYS A 252 -6.93 -12.99 21.20
C LYS A 252 -5.62 -12.88 20.44
N GLN A 253 -4.85 -13.96 20.45
CA GLN A 253 -3.64 -14.09 19.62
C GLN A 253 -3.95 -13.88 18.14
N ASN A 254 -5.07 -14.45 17.66
CA ASN A 254 -5.61 -14.24 16.33
C ASN A 254 -6.93 -13.48 16.47
N PRO A 255 -7.03 -12.21 16.06
CA PRO A 255 -8.25 -11.43 16.23
C PRO A 255 -9.44 -12.01 15.46
N GLU A 256 -10.57 -12.15 16.16
CA GLU A 256 -11.80 -12.74 15.64
C GLU A 256 -13.00 -11.81 15.87
N CYS A 257 -14.03 -11.95 15.05
CA CYS A 257 -15.24 -11.14 15.19
C CYS A 257 -16.17 -11.68 16.29
N ILE A 258 -16.59 -10.79 17.19
CA ILE A 258 -17.69 -11.00 18.14
C ILE A 258 -18.93 -10.31 17.58
N CYS A 259 -19.91 -11.09 17.12
CA CYS A 259 -21.10 -10.54 16.48
C CYS A 259 -22.07 -9.91 17.47
N PHE A 260 -22.73 -8.83 17.06
CA PHE A 260 -23.77 -8.18 17.87
C PHE A 260 -25.03 -9.06 18.01
N ASP A 261 -25.33 -9.85 16.99
CA ASP A 261 -26.37 -10.88 17.06
C ASP A 261 -25.73 -12.18 17.55
N GLU A 262 -26.08 -12.60 18.76
CA GLU A 262 -25.58 -13.83 19.39
C GLU A 262 -25.98 -15.11 18.63
N ASN A 263 -27.04 -15.06 17.81
CA ASN A 263 -27.43 -16.19 16.97
C ASN A 263 -26.63 -16.28 15.67
N ASN A 264 -25.85 -15.24 15.34
CA ASN A 264 -25.04 -15.22 14.15
C ASN A 264 -23.72 -15.98 14.38
N THR A 265 -23.62 -17.17 13.81
CA THR A 265 -22.41 -18.02 13.89
C THR A 265 -21.44 -17.79 12.73
N SER A 266 -21.65 -16.76 11.90
CA SER A 266 -20.72 -16.40 10.81
C SER A 266 -19.38 -15.95 11.40
N PRO A 267 -18.24 -16.42 10.86
CA PRO A 267 -16.91 -16.03 11.36
C PRO A 267 -16.59 -14.53 11.18
N TYR A 268 -17.39 -13.79 10.41
CA TYR A 268 -17.24 -12.37 10.16
C TYR A 268 -18.56 -11.58 10.26
N CYS A 269 -19.54 -12.11 10.99
CA CYS A 269 -20.83 -11.46 11.28
C CYS A 269 -21.66 -11.07 10.03
N ALA A 270 -21.58 -11.91 9.00
CA ALA A 270 -22.35 -11.71 7.78
C ALA A 270 -23.86 -11.74 8.06
N PRO A 271 -24.67 -10.86 7.44
CA PRO A 271 -26.12 -10.85 7.57
C PRO A 271 -26.80 -12.19 7.21
N PHE A 272 -26.21 -12.92 6.24
CA PHE A 272 -26.69 -14.18 5.67
C PHE A 272 -25.51 -14.91 4.98
N GLU A 273 -25.58 -16.25 4.84
CA GLU A 273 -24.72 -16.98 3.89
C GLU A 273 -25.05 -16.50 2.48
N LEU A 274 -24.27 -15.54 1.96
CA LEU A 274 -24.28 -15.29 0.53
C LEU A 274 -23.70 -16.55 -0.13
N PRO A 275 -24.39 -17.15 -1.11
CA PRO A 275 -23.85 -18.31 -1.81
C PRO A 275 -22.48 -17.94 -2.36
N ALA A 276 -21.51 -18.81 -2.13
CA ALA A 276 -20.17 -18.71 -2.67
C ALA A 276 -20.23 -18.87 -4.20
N SER A 277 -20.66 -17.83 -4.90
CA SER A 277 -20.55 -17.74 -6.35
C SER A 277 -19.93 -16.41 -6.73
N ASP A 278 -18.81 -16.56 -7.41
CA ASP A 278 -18.22 -15.63 -8.36
C ASP A 278 -17.41 -14.47 -7.80
N LEU A 279 -16.19 -14.79 -7.37
CA LEU A 279 -15.01 -13.96 -7.68
C LEU A 279 -13.77 -14.87 -7.91
N ASN A 280 -13.94 -15.96 -8.67
CA ASN A 280 -12.78 -16.58 -9.32
C ASN A 280 -12.42 -15.75 -10.56
N ALA A 281 -11.82 -14.58 -10.34
CA ALA A 281 -11.01 -13.99 -11.37
C ALA A 281 -9.80 -14.92 -11.53
N ASN A 282 -9.82 -15.70 -12.60
CA ASN A 282 -8.72 -16.52 -13.07
C ASN A 282 -7.58 -15.57 -13.51
N LEU A 283 -6.94 -14.92 -12.54
CA LEU A 283 -5.72 -14.16 -12.74
C LEU A 283 -4.62 -15.20 -12.87
N THR A 284 -4.09 -15.32 -14.08
CA THR A 284 -2.83 -16.04 -14.29
C THR A 284 -1.76 -15.34 -13.46
N ASN A 285 -1.46 -15.92 -12.29
CA ASN A 285 -0.39 -15.45 -11.41
C ASN A 285 0.94 -15.65 -12.13
N LYS A 286 1.43 -14.58 -12.74
CA LYS A 286 2.75 -14.52 -13.35
C LYS A 286 3.68 -13.79 -12.39
N THR A 287 4.37 -14.53 -11.56
CA THR A 287 5.52 -14.03 -10.80
C THR A 287 6.76 -14.15 -11.68
N VAL A 288 7.57 -13.10 -11.74
CA VAL A 288 8.84 -13.13 -12.45
C VAL A 288 9.94 -12.65 -11.51
N SER A 289 11.00 -13.46 -11.42
CA SER A 289 12.20 -13.11 -10.68
C SER A 289 13.09 -12.20 -11.51
N CYS A 290 13.78 -11.32 -10.81
CA CYS A 290 14.84 -10.52 -11.40
C CYS A 290 15.93 -11.39 -12.02
N SER A 291 16.04 -11.38 -13.35
CA SER A 291 16.97 -12.22 -14.11
C SER A 291 17.95 -11.39 -14.94
N ILE A 292 18.58 -10.38 -14.32
CA ILE A 292 19.69 -9.66 -14.95
C ILE A 292 20.99 -10.41 -14.68
N PRO A 293 21.80 -10.72 -15.70
CA PRO A 293 23.07 -11.40 -15.49
C PRO A 293 24.01 -10.57 -14.58
N VAL A 294 24.49 -11.20 -13.51
CA VAL A 294 25.38 -10.67 -12.46
C VAL A 294 26.68 -10.00 -12.98
N LYS A 295 27.00 -10.11 -14.29
CA LYS A 295 28.27 -9.66 -14.85
C LYS A 295 28.39 -8.15 -15.13
N GLU A 296 27.33 -7.36 -15.03
CA GLU A 296 27.39 -5.92 -15.35
C GLU A 296 26.89 -4.96 -14.26
N GLN A 297 26.56 -5.46 -13.06
CA GLN A 297 26.24 -4.58 -11.94
C GLN A 297 27.53 -4.03 -11.31
N LYS A 298 28.11 -2.99 -11.90
CA LYS A 298 28.85 -2.02 -11.09
C LYS A 298 27.81 -1.25 -10.27
N PRO A 299 28.02 -1.03 -8.96
CA PRO A 299 27.15 -0.12 -8.23
C PRO A 299 27.08 1.18 -9.04
N PRO A 300 25.87 1.71 -9.32
CA PRO A 300 25.79 2.98 -10.00
C PRO A 300 26.69 3.95 -9.23
N LYS A 301 27.68 4.53 -9.92
CA LYS A 301 28.31 5.76 -9.41
C LYS A 301 27.16 6.67 -9.02
N LYS A 302 27.31 7.46 -7.94
CA LYS A 302 26.32 8.42 -7.42
C LYS A 302 25.81 9.44 -8.48
N GLU A 303 25.26 8.97 -9.58
CA GLU A 303 24.51 9.71 -10.58
C GLU A 303 23.08 9.68 -10.07
N VAL A 304 22.86 10.62 -9.15
CA VAL A 304 21.61 11.17 -8.66
C VAL A 304 20.36 10.45 -9.23
N ILE A 305 19.96 9.36 -8.58
CA ILE A 305 18.58 8.91 -8.67
C ILE A 305 17.78 9.97 -7.90
N LYS A 306 17.20 10.94 -8.62
CA LYS A 306 16.24 11.86 -8.00
C LYS A 306 14.91 11.12 -7.89
N ALA A 307 14.53 10.78 -6.66
CA ALA A 307 13.14 10.50 -6.35
C ALA A 307 12.43 11.85 -6.25
N THR A 308 11.41 12.08 -7.07
CA THR A 308 10.59 13.29 -6.95
C THR A 308 9.18 12.88 -6.57
N SER A 309 8.74 13.28 -5.38
CA SER A 309 7.34 13.18 -4.94
C SER A 309 6.46 14.28 -5.55
N ASP A 310 7.05 15.22 -6.29
CA ASP A 310 6.33 16.28 -6.98
C ASP A 310 5.41 15.67 -8.06
N GLY A 311 4.16 15.45 -7.67
CA GLY A 311 3.06 15.35 -8.60
C GLY A 311 3.11 16.57 -9.53
N VAL A 312 2.98 16.33 -10.82
CA VAL A 312 2.76 17.39 -11.80
C VAL A 312 1.68 18.32 -11.25
N SER A 313 2.06 19.55 -10.93
CA SER A 313 1.15 20.60 -10.54
C SER A 313 0.07 20.73 -11.61
N PHE A 314 -1.14 20.24 -11.31
CA PHE A 314 -2.34 20.51 -12.11
C PHE A 314 -2.85 21.93 -11.84
N GLN A 315 -1.97 22.93 -11.90
CA GLN A 315 -2.36 24.32 -12.06
C GLN A 315 -2.47 24.64 -13.55
N ASN A 316 -3.47 24.05 -14.22
CA ASN A 316 -4.11 24.54 -15.45
C ASN A 316 -5.01 23.44 -16.06
N LEU A 317 -6.19 23.23 -15.48
CA LEU A 317 -7.26 22.46 -16.13
C LEU A 317 -8.60 23.20 -16.15
N ASP A 318 -8.57 24.53 -16.23
CA ASP A 318 -9.70 25.29 -16.78
C ASP A 318 -9.65 25.22 -18.31
N LYS A 319 -10.08 24.09 -18.90
CA LYS A 319 -10.61 23.98 -20.29
C LYS A 319 -10.94 22.58 -20.83
N TRP A 320 -10.94 21.50 -20.03
CA TRP A 320 -11.26 20.14 -20.53
C TRP A 320 -12.50 19.46 -19.92
N TRP A 321 -13.33 20.21 -19.21
CA TRP A 321 -14.49 19.72 -18.45
C TRP A 321 -15.79 19.44 -19.25
N PHE A 322 -15.73 19.06 -20.53
CA PHE A 322 -16.98 18.85 -21.31
C PHE A 322 -17.08 17.62 -22.22
N ARG A 323 -16.21 16.61 -22.10
CA ARG A 323 -16.29 15.43 -23.00
C ARG A 323 -16.23 14.04 -22.39
N TYR A 324 -16.18 13.87 -21.07
CA TYR A 324 -16.04 12.54 -20.45
C TYR A 324 -17.21 12.08 -19.56
N THR A 325 -18.40 12.64 -19.73
CA THR A 325 -19.61 12.27 -18.95
C THR A 325 -20.48 11.15 -19.54
N LEU A 326 -19.98 10.31 -20.46
CA LEU A 326 -20.85 9.35 -21.16
C LEU A 326 -20.33 7.90 -21.33
N LEU A 327 -19.26 7.48 -20.66
CA LEU A 327 -18.69 6.13 -20.85
C LEU A 327 -18.48 5.26 -19.60
N LEU A 328 -18.93 5.68 -18.41
CA LEU A 328 -18.80 4.89 -17.17
C LEU A 328 -20.09 4.19 -16.69
N VAL A 329 -21.00 3.87 -17.61
CA VAL A 329 -22.23 3.14 -17.28
C VAL A 329 -22.16 1.60 -17.36
N PRO A 330 -21.26 0.91 -18.12
CA PRO A 330 -21.36 -0.55 -18.22
C PRO A 330 -20.59 -1.37 -17.17
N VAL A 331 -19.67 -0.80 -16.39
CA VAL A 331 -18.81 -1.61 -15.48
C VAL A 331 -19.44 -1.84 -14.09
N VAL A 332 -20.36 -0.97 -13.65
CA VAL A 332 -21.05 -1.10 -12.36
C VAL A 332 -22.19 -2.13 -12.40
N GLN A 333 -22.60 -2.59 -13.59
CA GLN A 333 -23.76 -3.47 -13.77
C GLN A 333 -23.46 -4.97 -13.69
N LEU A 334 -22.19 -5.39 -13.53
CA LEU A 334 -21.81 -6.80 -13.50
C LEU A 334 -21.48 -7.35 -12.09
N LEU A 335 -21.53 -6.53 -11.04
CA LEU A 335 -21.30 -6.95 -9.63
C LEU A 335 -22.50 -6.69 -8.71
N LEU A 336 -23.65 -6.25 -9.26
CA LEU A 336 -24.87 -5.91 -8.51
C LEU A 336 -26.09 -6.73 -8.97
N ARG A 337 -25.90 -8.00 -9.31
CA ARG A 337 -26.99 -8.97 -9.45
C ARG A 337 -26.82 -10.15 -8.52
#